data_AF-A0A4R5UZI0-F1
#
_entry.id   AF-A0A4R5UZI0-F1
#
_cell.length_a   1.000
_cell.length_b   1.000
_cell.length_c   1.000
_cell.angle_alpha   90.00
_cell.angle_beta   90.00
_cell.angle_gamma   90.00
#
_symmetry.space_group_name_H-M   'P 1'
#
loop_
_entity.id
_entity.type
_entity.pdbx_description
1 polymer ?
#
loop_
_entity_poly.entity_id
_entity_poly.type
_entity_poly.pdbx_seq_one_letter_code
_entity_poly.pdbx_strand_id
1 'polypeptide(L)'
;MERKFDPLFSSEVMTESSQQVSRELDKEVAIVRFVKVDNPRIELEIEMWSKFLTGVDRQLVGFLFVLDYDSDEFRTNWAEKMPSDIPLILDSKGLVKQENEVGEDYGEQTLILGEDLKILTATGSPIILDNFDLMRSVLGHELKNQGYTTGVKGPINDPDSENRTWLMGEPIYMTQAGIRLTPEEFKKLLESGQFYPEFTFSDTVKMIRRK
;
A
#
# COMPACT_ATOMS: atom_id res chain seq x y z
N MET A 1 -18.36 14.27 -11.93
CA MET A 1 -17.26 13.85 -12.82
C MET A 1 -16.31 13.05 -11.94
N GLU A 2 -16.06 11.78 -12.25
CA GLU A 2 -15.16 10.96 -11.43
C GLU A 2 -13.71 11.40 -11.69
N ARG A 3 -12.92 11.56 -10.63
CA ARG A 3 -11.53 12.02 -10.71
C ARG A 3 -10.63 10.84 -11.11
N LYS A 4 -9.81 11.03 -12.13
CA LYS A 4 -8.82 10.07 -12.61
C LYS A 4 -7.42 10.61 -12.37
N PHE A 5 -6.47 9.70 -12.14
CA PHE A 5 -5.07 10.05 -12.08
C PHE A 5 -4.51 10.18 -13.50
N ASP A 6 -3.81 11.29 -13.79
CA ASP A 6 -3.08 11.52 -15.03
C ASP A 6 -1.57 11.50 -14.75
N PRO A 7 -0.86 10.43 -15.11
CA PRO A 7 0.59 10.36 -14.96
C PRO A 7 1.39 11.26 -15.92
N LEU A 8 0.73 12.07 -16.76
CA LEU A 8 1.31 12.94 -17.78
C LEU A 8 2.20 12.18 -18.78
N PHE A 9 1.63 11.18 -19.45
CA PHE A 9 2.33 10.44 -20.53
C PHE A 9 2.57 11.28 -21.82
N SER A 10 2.05 12.51 -21.91
CA SER A 10 1.90 13.26 -23.17
C SER A 10 2.81 14.48 -23.35
N SER A 11 3.60 14.89 -22.35
CA SER A 11 4.46 16.07 -22.48
C SER A 11 5.80 15.95 -21.74
N GLU A 12 6.90 15.97 -22.51
CA GLU A 12 8.30 16.30 -22.15
C GLU A 12 8.97 15.61 -20.94
N VAL A 13 8.24 14.86 -20.12
CA VAL A 13 8.72 14.17 -18.94
C VAL A 13 8.86 12.69 -19.30
N MET A 14 10.10 12.25 -19.55
CA MET A 14 10.59 10.86 -19.60
C MET A 14 10.78 10.22 -20.98
N THR A 15 12.00 9.69 -21.21
CA THR A 15 12.32 8.80 -22.34
C THR A 15 12.84 7.41 -21.93
N GLU A 16 12.98 7.07 -20.63
CA GLU A 16 13.44 5.72 -20.22
C GLU A 16 12.56 5.02 -19.15
N SER A 17 11.93 5.74 -18.21
CA SER A 17 11.07 5.12 -17.16
C SER A 17 9.60 4.92 -17.57
N SER A 18 9.18 5.36 -18.76
CA SER A 18 7.76 5.36 -19.15
C SER A 18 7.16 3.95 -19.22
N GLN A 19 7.91 2.96 -19.74
CA GLN A 19 7.42 1.59 -19.84
C GLN A 19 7.26 0.91 -18.49
N GLN A 20 8.15 1.17 -17.53
CA GLN A 20 8.04 0.60 -16.19
C GLN A 20 6.86 1.21 -15.45
N VAL A 21 6.67 2.53 -15.56
CA VAL A 21 5.51 3.23 -14.99
C VAL A 21 4.22 2.73 -15.60
N SER A 22 4.12 2.62 -16.94
CA SER A 22 2.93 2.05 -17.59
C SER A 22 2.64 0.63 -17.09
N ARG A 23 3.65 -0.24 -16.97
CA ARG A 23 3.45 -1.60 -16.43
C ARG A 23 2.90 -1.62 -15.01
N GLU A 24 3.30 -0.69 -14.16
CA GLU A 24 2.76 -0.60 -12.80
C GLU A 24 1.33 -0.07 -12.81
N LEU A 25 1.03 0.90 -13.66
CA LEU A 25 -0.30 1.51 -13.77
C LEU A 25 -1.32 0.68 -14.55
N ASP A 26 -0.86 -0.27 -15.38
CA ASP A 26 -1.69 -1.23 -16.14
C ASP A 26 -2.13 -2.45 -15.29
N LYS A 27 -1.66 -2.55 -14.04
CA LYS A 27 -2.10 -3.61 -13.11
C LYS A 27 -3.53 -3.36 -12.62
N GLU A 28 -4.13 -4.40 -12.07
CA GLU A 28 -5.52 -4.43 -11.61
C GLU A 28 -5.87 -3.30 -10.64
N VAL A 29 -4.92 -2.96 -9.76
CA VAL A 29 -5.01 -1.84 -8.82
C VAL A 29 -3.60 -1.25 -8.68
N ALA A 30 -3.47 0.06 -8.49
CA ALA A 30 -2.18 0.72 -8.32
C ALA A 30 -2.15 1.67 -7.13
N ILE A 31 -0.98 1.82 -6.52
CA ILE A 31 -0.70 2.81 -5.49
C ILE A 31 0.26 3.85 -6.06
N VAL A 32 -0.13 5.12 -5.97
CA VAL A 32 0.74 6.26 -6.27
C VAL A 32 1.06 6.98 -4.98
N ARG A 33 2.34 7.01 -4.60
CA ARG A 33 2.82 7.68 -3.40
C ARG A 33 3.62 8.93 -3.77
N PHE A 34 3.18 10.09 -3.31
CA PHE A 34 3.95 11.33 -3.37
C PHE A 34 4.86 11.42 -2.15
N VAL A 35 6.16 11.34 -2.38
CA VAL A 35 7.18 11.27 -1.33
C VAL A 35 7.83 12.62 -1.16
N LYS A 36 7.87 13.10 0.08
CA LYS A 36 8.64 14.30 0.46
C LYS A 36 9.98 13.88 1.01
N VAL A 37 11.03 14.05 0.20
CA VAL A 37 12.38 13.55 0.53
C VAL A 37 12.96 14.24 1.76
N ASP A 38 12.63 15.52 2.00
CA ASP A 38 13.03 16.28 3.21
C ASP A 38 12.29 15.89 4.49
N ASN A 39 11.37 14.91 4.45
CA ASN A 39 10.62 14.53 5.64
C ASN A 39 11.59 13.95 6.70
N PRO A 40 11.63 14.48 7.94
CA PRO A 40 12.48 13.93 9.01
C PRO A 40 12.21 12.45 9.33
N ARG A 41 11.06 11.91 8.88
CA ARG A 41 10.67 10.51 9.05
C ARG A 41 10.81 9.68 7.76
N ILE A 42 11.48 10.19 6.73
CA ILE A 42 11.55 9.53 5.41
C ILE A 42 12.17 8.14 5.49
N GLU A 43 13.19 7.94 6.32
CA GLU A 43 13.80 6.63 6.48
C GLU A 43 12.83 5.59 7.06
N LEU A 44 12.07 6.01 8.08
CA LEU A 44 11.02 5.17 8.66
C LEU A 44 9.93 4.92 7.63
N GLU A 45 9.56 5.93 6.84
CA GLU A 45 8.58 5.78 5.77
C GLU A 45 8.99 4.71 4.75
N ILE A 46 10.22 4.76 4.25
CA ILE A 46 10.76 3.78 3.30
C ILE A 46 10.73 2.37 3.91
N GLU A 47 11.08 2.22 5.19
CA GLU A 47 11.00 0.93 5.88
C GLU A 47 9.56 0.40 5.96
N MET A 48 8.58 1.27 6.23
CA MET A 48 7.18 0.88 6.31
C MET A 48 6.60 0.53 4.95
N TRP A 49 7.00 1.22 3.88
CA TRP A 49 6.67 0.84 2.51
C TRP A 49 7.27 -0.51 2.12
N SER A 50 8.53 -0.76 2.46
CA SER A 50 9.17 -2.06 2.25
C SER A 50 8.40 -3.19 2.93
N LYS A 51 7.96 -2.99 4.19
CA LYS A 51 7.09 -3.94 4.90
C LYS A 51 5.74 -4.12 4.22
N PHE A 52 5.07 -3.04 3.81
CA PHE A 52 3.79 -3.11 3.10
C PHE A 52 3.91 -3.93 1.81
N LEU A 53 4.97 -3.69 1.02
CA LEU A 53 5.26 -4.43 -0.21
C LEU A 53 5.38 -5.94 0.01
N THR A 54 5.94 -6.41 1.13
CA THR A 54 6.03 -7.86 1.43
C THR A 54 4.66 -8.53 1.62
N GLY A 55 3.66 -7.74 1.99
CA GLY A 55 2.28 -8.18 2.21
C GLY A 55 1.42 -8.12 0.94
N VAL A 56 1.96 -7.68 -0.20
CA VAL A 56 1.19 -7.40 -1.41
C VAL A 56 1.69 -8.26 -2.58
N ASP A 57 0.76 -8.79 -3.37
CA ASP A 57 1.07 -9.45 -4.64
C ASP A 57 1.35 -8.38 -5.71
N ARG A 58 2.64 -8.17 -5.97
CA ARG A 58 3.11 -7.18 -6.94
C ARG A 58 2.83 -7.58 -8.40
N GLN A 59 2.25 -8.75 -8.68
CA GLN A 59 1.73 -9.08 -10.02
C GLN A 59 0.36 -8.45 -10.25
N LEU A 60 -0.43 -8.27 -9.19
CA LEU A 60 -1.79 -7.70 -9.24
C LEU A 60 -1.82 -6.22 -8.84
N VAL A 61 -0.90 -5.81 -7.95
CA VAL A 61 -0.88 -4.44 -7.42
C VAL A 61 0.36 -3.69 -7.90
N GLY A 62 0.12 -2.53 -8.50
CA GLY A 62 1.14 -1.61 -8.96
C GLY A 62 1.61 -0.62 -7.91
N PHE A 63 2.85 -0.19 -8.03
CA PHE A 63 3.44 0.81 -7.15
C PHE A 63 4.19 1.86 -7.96
N LEU A 64 3.89 3.11 -7.69
CA LEU A 64 4.56 4.26 -8.28
C LEU A 64 4.89 5.27 -7.19
N PHE A 65 6.15 5.68 -7.13
CA PHE A 65 6.60 6.69 -6.19
C PHE A 65 7.02 7.94 -6.94
N VAL A 66 6.47 9.08 -6.55
CA VAL A 66 6.69 10.37 -7.19
C VAL A 66 7.44 11.26 -6.21
N LEU A 67 8.60 11.77 -6.62
CA LEU A 67 9.49 12.62 -5.84
C LEU A 67 9.45 14.03 -6.39
N ASP A 68 9.52 15.04 -5.54
CA ASP A 68 9.72 16.43 -5.94
C ASP A 68 11.19 16.72 -6.28
N TYR A 69 12.11 16.13 -5.53
CA TYR A 69 13.53 16.13 -5.81
C TYR A 69 14.13 14.81 -5.31
N ASP A 70 15.39 14.52 -5.62
CA ASP A 70 16.13 13.43 -4.98
C ASP A 70 17.49 13.86 -4.44
N SER A 71 17.98 13.11 -3.46
CA SER A 71 19.31 13.28 -2.86
C SER A 71 20.07 11.96 -2.89
N ASP A 72 21.40 12.03 -2.84
CA ASP A 72 22.25 10.82 -2.78
C ASP A 72 21.93 9.97 -1.55
N GLU A 73 21.64 10.61 -0.42
CA GLU A 73 21.23 9.95 0.82
C GLU A 73 19.91 9.20 0.65
N PHE A 74 18.90 9.86 0.05
CA PHE A 74 17.62 9.23 -0.23
C PHE A 74 17.78 8.03 -1.18
N ARG A 75 18.51 8.21 -2.29
CA ARG A 75 18.74 7.15 -3.28
C ARG A 75 19.46 5.94 -2.67
N THR A 76 20.42 6.18 -1.78
CA THR A 76 21.13 5.12 -1.04
C THR A 76 20.14 4.33 -0.16
N ASN A 77 19.37 5.02 0.67
CA ASN A 77 18.39 4.41 1.55
C ASN A 77 17.29 3.66 0.78
N TRP A 78 16.82 4.25 -0.32
CA TRP A 78 15.87 3.63 -1.25
C TRP A 78 16.42 2.32 -1.80
N ALA A 79 17.63 2.33 -2.36
CA ALA A 79 18.24 1.15 -2.97
C ALA A 79 18.54 0.03 -1.95
N GLU A 80 18.77 0.36 -0.68
CA GLU A 80 18.99 -0.61 0.38
C GLU A 80 17.71 -1.32 0.83
N LYS A 81 16.57 -0.60 0.88
CA LYS A 81 15.32 -1.08 1.50
C LYS A 81 14.24 -1.48 0.50
N MET A 82 14.20 -0.86 -0.67
CA MET A 82 13.16 -1.06 -1.68
C MET A 82 13.62 -2.00 -2.78
N PRO A 83 12.72 -2.84 -3.33
CA PRO A 83 13.03 -3.64 -4.52
C PRO A 83 13.41 -2.74 -5.70
N SER A 84 14.42 -3.16 -6.47
CA SER A 84 15.00 -2.37 -7.58
C SER A 84 14.07 -2.20 -8.79
N ASP A 85 12.98 -2.97 -8.85
CA ASP A 85 11.98 -2.94 -9.90
C ASP A 85 10.84 -1.94 -9.63
N ILE A 86 10.80 -1.29 -8.46
CA ILE A 86 9.80 -0.27 -8.14
C ILE A 86 10.19 1.07 -8.80
N PRO A 87 9.35 1.63 -9.68
CA PRO A 87 9.66 2.88 -10.37
C PRO A 87 9.57 4.10 -9.46
N LEU A 88 10.54 5.00 -9.65
CA LEU A 88 10.55 6.36 -9.12
C LEU A 88 10.39 7.36 -10.27
N ILE A 89 9.46 8.29 -10.12
CA ILE A 89 9.33 9.47 -10.99
C ILE A 89 9.88 10.68 -10.24
N LEU A 90 10.70 11.47 -10.93
CA LEU A 90 11.15 12.77 -10.45
C LEU A 90 10.28 13.88 -11.07
N ASP A 91 9.29 14.36 -10.32
CA ASP A 91 8.41 15.48 -10.66
C ASP A 91 9.01 16.83 -10.24
N SER A 92 10.24 17.10 -10.70
CA SER A 92 11.00 18.33 -10.36
C SER A 92 10.30 19.64 -10.71
N LYS A 93 9.34 19.60 -11.65
CA LYS A 93 8.55 20.76 -12.08
C LYS A 93 7.16 20.81 -11.43
N GLY A 94 6.79 19.82 -10.63
CA GLY A 94 5.48 19.71 -9.98
C GLY A 94 4.31 19.54 -10.97
N LEU A 95 4.57 19.04 -12.17
CA LEU A 95 3.56 18.92 -13.22
C LEU A 95 2.58 17.79 -12.90
N VAL A 96 3.09 16.63 -12.48
CA VAL A 96 2.25 15.50 -12.06
C VAL A 96 1.40 15.91 -10.87
N LYS A 97 2.00 16.61 -9.90
CA LYS A 97 1.27 17.17 -8.75
C LYS A 97 0.13 18.11 -9.19
N GLN A 98 0.44 19.06 -10.07
CA GLN A 98 -0.50 20.09 -10.50
C GLN A 98 -1.69 19.48 -11.25
N GLU A 99 -1.42 18.60 -12.22
CA GLU A 99 -2.48 17.97 -13.03
C GLU A 99 -3.40 17.12 -12.16
N ASN A 100 -2.83 16.45 -11.16
CA ASN A 100 -3.59 15.58 -10.27
C ASN A 100 -4.15 16.31 -9.05
N GLU A 101 -4.18 17.65 -9.00
CA GLU A 101 -4.70 18.45 -7.88
C GLU A 101 -4.27 17.92 -6.49
N VAL A 102 -3.00 17.52 -6.37
CA VAL A 102 -2.42 17.04 -5.11
C VAL A 102 -2.17 18.23 -4.20
N GLY A 103 -2.59 18.10 -2.94
CA GLY A 103 -2.63 19.21 -1.98
C GLY A 103 -1.27 19.84 -1.68
N GLU A 104 -1.28 20.95 -0.94
CA GLU A 104 -0.04 21.64 -0.55
C GLU A 104 0.91 20.73 0.23
N ASP A 105 0.38 19.85 1.08
CA ASP A 105 1.17 18.82 1.77
C ASP A 105 1.42 17.59 0.89
N TYR A 106 2.24 17.82 -0.13
CA TYR A 106 2.67 16.85 -1.14
C TYR A 106 3.16 15.53 -0.54
N GLY A 107 3.86 15.61 0.59
CA GLY A 107 4.45 14.47 1.28
C GLY A 107 3.47 13.64 2.08
N GLU A 108 2.19 13.95 2.13
CA GLU A 108 1.20 13.22 2.93
C GLU A 108 0.13 12.55 2.08
N GLN A 109 0.27 12.53 0.74
CA GLN A 109 -0.73 11.94 -0.13
C GLN A 109 -0.27 10.63 -0.78
N THR A 110 -1.11 9.61 -0.62
CA THR A 110 -1.08 8.32 -1.28
C THR A 110 -2.42 8.14 -1.97
N LEU A 111 -2.40 7.87 -3.27
CA LEU A 111 -3.59 7.57 -4.06
C LEU A 111 -3.68 6.07 -4.30
N ILE A 112 -4.86 5.50 -4.15
CA ILE A 112 -5.17 4.14 -4.63
C ILE A 112 -6.02 4.26 -5.88
N LEU A 113 -5.56 3.65 -6.95
CA LEU A 113 -6.14 3.69 -8.28
C LEU A 113 -6.74 2.32 -8.60
N GLY A 114 -7.96 2.30 -9.09
CA GLY A 114 -8.59 1.11 -9.69
C GLY A 114 -8.51 1.15 -11.20
N GLU A 115 -9.45 0.46 -11.84
CA GLU A 115 -9.58 0.43 -13.31
C GLU A 115 -9.59 1.84 -13.93
N ASP A 116 -8.99 1.96 -15.11
CA ASP A 116 -8.83 3.21 -15.87
C ASP A 116 -8.25 4.39 -15.06
N LEU A 117 -7.36 4.09 -14.09
CA LEU A 117 -6.72 5.06 -13.20
C LEU A 117 -7.71 5.89 -12.37
N LYS A 118 -8.90 5.34 -12.11
CA LYS A 118 -9.89 5.96 -11.22
C LYS A 118 -9.34 6.01 -9.81
N ILE A 119 -9.38 7.18 -9.17
CA ILE A 119 -8.98 7.31 -7.77
C ILE A 119 -10.07 6.69 -6.89
N LEU A 120 -9.77 5.55 -6.27
CA LEU A 120 -10.66 4.85 -5.33
C LEU A 120 -10.62 5.53 -3.96
N THR A 121 -9.44 5.90 -3.50
CA THR A 121 -9.26 6.65 -2.26
C THR A 121 -7.95 7.45 -2.26
N ALA A 122 -7.86 8.40 -1.33
CA ALA A 122 -6.64 9.11 -0.98
C ALA A 122 -6.41 9.00 0.54
N THR A 123 -5.16 8.73 0.93
CA THR A 123 -4.75 8.55 2.34
C THR A 123 -3.32 9.02 2.54
N GLY A 124 -2.78 8.86 3.75
CA GLY A 124 -1.40 9.19 4.08
C GLY A 124 -0.40 8.04 3.99
N SER A 125 0.74 8.24 4.63
CA SER A 125 1.83 7.26 4.70
C SER A 125 1.48 6.04 5.56
N PRO A 126 1.98 4.82 5.22
CA PRO A 126 1.83 3.61 6.04
C PRO A 126 2.58 3.66 7.38
N ILE A 127 3.30 4.74 7.71
CA ILE A 127 3.81 4.95 9.07
C ILE A 127 2.66 4.98 10.10
N ILE A 128 1.48 5.43 9.67
CA ILE A 128 0.26 5.43 10.49
C ILE A 128 -0.50 4.13 10.22
N LEU A 129 -0.84 3.39 11.27
CA LEU A 129 -1.51 2.09 11.16
C LEU A 129 -2.85 2.18 10.45
N ASP A 130 -3.64 3.21 10.76
CA ASP A 130 -4.94 3.43 10.12
C ASP A 130 -4.80 3.61 8.61
N ASN A 131 -3.73 4.28 8.14
CA ASN A 131 -3.47 4.41 6.70
C ASN A 131 -3.07 3.06 6.09
N PHE A 132 -2.21 2.29 6.77
CA PHE A 132 -1.83 0.95 6.35
C PHE A 132 -3.05 0.03 6.19
N ASP A 133 -3.93 0.03 7.20
CA ASP A 133 -5.14 -0.78 7.24
C ASP A 133 -6.16 -0.34 6.21
N LEU A 134 -6.33 0.98 6.01
CA LEU A 134 -7.18 1.53 4.96
C LEU A 134 -6.68 1.11 3.58
N MET A 135 -5.39 1.27 3.30
CA MET A 135 -4.82 0.88 2.01
C MET A 135 -5.03 -0.59 1.72
N ARG A 136 -4.69 -1.46 2.68
CA ARG A 136 -4.92 -2.91 2.56
C ARG A 136 -6.39 -3.23 2.32
N SER A 137 -7.31 -2.58 3.03
CA SER A 137 -8.73 -2.85 2.91
C SER A 137 -9.28 -2.44 1.54
N VAL A 138 -8.89 -1.27 1.03
CA VAL A 138 -9.32 -0.80 -0.30
C VAL A 138 -8.79 -1.71 -1.40
N LEU A 139 -7.50 -2.06 -1.36
CA LEU A 139 -6.92 -3.02 -2.31
C LEU A 139 -7.63 -4.38 -2.26
N GLY A 140 -7.89 -4.90 -1.06
CA GLY A 140 -8.53 -6.20 -0.88
C GLY A 140 -9.96 -6.23 -1.40
N HIS A 141 -10.74 -5.15 -1.18
CA HIS A 141 -12.09 -5.02 -1.74
C HIS A 141 -12.09 -4.94 -3.25
N GLU A 142 -11.22 -4.11 -3.81
CA GLU A 142 -11.15 -3.91 -5.26
C GLU A 142 -10.79 -5.21 -5.98
N LEU A 143 -9.73 -5.90 -5.53
CA LEU A 143 -9.32 -7.17 -6.10
C LEU A 143 -10.40 -8.26 -5.94
N LYS A 144 -11.10 -8.29 -4.80
CA LYS A 144 -12.22 -9.22 -4.59
C LYS A 144 -13.37 -8.94 -5.56
N ASN A 145 -13.71 -7.68 -5.80
CA ASN A 145 -14.77 -7.30 -6.74
C ASN A 145 -14.45 -7.73 -8.17
N GLN A 146 -13.16 -7.76 -8.53
CA GLN A 146 -12.66 -8.27 -9.82
C GLN A 146 -12.52 -9.80 -9.86
N GLY A 147 -12.83 -10.51 -8.76
CA GLY A 147 -12.84 -11.97 -8.69
C GLY A 147 -11.56 -12.62 -8.15
N TYR A 148 -10.61 -11.84 -7.66
CA TYR A 148 -9.39 -12.35 -7.05
C TYR A 148 -9.60 -12.78 -5.59
N THR A 149 -9.00 -13.91 -5.21
CA THR A 149 -9.00 -14.42 -3.81
C THR A 149 -7.70 -14.12 -3.06
N THR A 150 -6.72 -13.55 -3.75
CA THR A 150 -5.39 -13.17 -3.27
C THR A 150 -5.05 -11.76 -3.78
N GLY A 151 -4.00 -11.14 -3.27
CA GLY A 151 -3.59 -9.80 -3.74
C GLY A 151 -2.99 -8.94 -2.65
N VAL A 152 -3.58 -8.97 -1.45
CA VAL A 152 -2.99 -8.42 -0.24
C VAL A 152 -3.19 -9.40 0.90
N LYS A 153 -2.19 -9.55 1.76
CA LYS A 153 -2.22 -10.43 2.91
C LYS A 153 -2.77 -9.71 4.12
N GLY A 154 -3.62 -10.41 4.87
CA GLY A 154 -4.09 -9.98 6.18
C GLY A 154 -5.55 -9.54 6.20
N PRO A 155 -5.96 -8.85 7.27
CA PRO A 155 -7.36 -8.49 7.47
C PRO A 155 -7.82 -7.36 6.58
N ILE A 156 -8.97 -7.55 5.97
CA ILE A 156 -9.70 -6.55 5.21
C ILE A 156 -10.90 -6.13 6.05
N ASN A 157 -10.95 -4.86 6.41
CA ASN A 157 -12.10 -4.31 7.10
C ASN A 157 -13.18 -3.97 6.08
N ASP A 158 -14.38 -4.49 6.28
CA ASP A 158 -15.54 -4.23 5.46
C ASP A 158 -16.54 -3.38 6.23
N PRO A 159 -16.57 -2.05 6.00
CA PRO A 159 -17.53 -1.18 6.67
C PRO A 159 -18.98 -1.43 6.21
N ASP A 160 -19.19 -1.98 5.01
CA ASP A 160 -20.53 -2.18 4.43
C ASP A 160 -21.15 -3.53 4.81
N SER A 161 -20.36 -4.52 5.22
CA SER A 161 -20.86 -5.83 5.69
C SER A 161 -20.87 -5.98 7.22
N GLU A 162 -21.61 -5.11 7.91
CA GLU A 162 -21.78 -5.14 9.37
C GLU A 162 -20.45 -5.00 10.17
N ASN A 163 -19.45 -4.28 9.63
CA ASN A 163 -18.09 -4.21 10.20
C ASN A 163 -17.40 -5.58 10.32
N ARG A 164 -17.67 -6.51 9.39
CA ARG A 164 -17.01 -7.82 9.40
C ARG A 164 -15.60 -7.71 8.80
N THR A 165 -14.60 -8.00 9.63
CA THR A 165 -13.24 -8.24 9.13
C THR A 165 -13.16 -9.63 8.48
N TRP A 166 -12.66 -9.69 7.25
CA TRP A 166 -12.33 -10.94 6.56
C TRP A 166 -10.83 -10.98 6.23
N LEU A 167 -10.30 -12.12 5.78
CA LEU A 167 -8.87 -12.26 5.45
C LEU A 167 -8.70 -12.45 3.95
N MET A 168 -7.77 -11.71 3.34
CA MET A 168 -7.30 -11.96 1.99
C MET A 168 -5.88 -12.54 2.04
N GLY A 169 -5.62 -13.54 1.18
CA GLY A 169 -4.41 -14.35 1.27
C GLY A 169 -4.28 -15.12 2.60
N GLU A 170 -3.16 -15.80 2.79
CA GLU A 170 -2.83 -16.47 4.06
C GLU A 170 -1.85 -15.62 4.87
N PRO A 171 -2.30 -14.90 5.92
CA PRO A 171 -1.38 -14.22 6.83
C PRO A 171 -0.66 -15.21 7.78
N ILE A 172 0.43 -14.76 8.39
CA ILE A 172 1.16 -15.51 9.41
C ILE A 172 0.44 -15.38 10.75
N TYR A 173 -0.32 -16.40 11.14
CA TYR A 173 -0.96 -16.44 12.45
C TYR A 173 0.07 -16.71 13.55
N MET A 174 0.02 -15.97 14.65
CA MET A 174 0.90 -16.16 15.79
C MET A 174 0.15 -16.00 17.12
N THR A 175 0.64 -16.62 18.18
CA THR A 175 0.23 -16.30 19.55
C THR A 175 0.78 -14.95 19.98
N GLN A 176 0.26 -14.39 21.07
CA GLN A 176 0.86 -13.21 21.72
C GLN A 176 2.35 -13.39 22.06
N ALA A 177 2.80 -14.63 22.32
CA ALA A 177 4.19 -14.96 22.61
C ALA A 177 5.07 -15.14 21.35
N GLY A 178 4.52 -14.97 20.14
CA GLY A 178 5.26 -15.11 18.89
C GLY A 178 5.43 -16.56 18.41
N ILE A 179 4.55 -17.48 18.82
CA ILE A 179 4.55 -18.86 18.30
C ILE A 179 3.64 -18.91 17.08
N ARG A 180 4.13 -19.40 15.94
CA ARG A 180 3.31 -19.55 14.72
C ARG A 180 2.17 -20.55 14.94
N LEU A 181 0.99 -20.19 14.45
CA LEU A 181 -0.22 -21.00 14.47
C LEU A 181 -0.55 -21.46 13.05
N THR A 182 -1.13 -22.65 12.95
CA THR A 182 -1.85 -23.10 11.75
C THR A 182 -3.19 -22.36 11.61
N PRO A 183 -3.77 -22.28 10.40
CA PRO A 183 -5.11 -21.70 10.20
C PRO A 183 -6.18 -22.36 11.09
N GLU A 184 -6.12 -23.68 11.27
CA GLU A 184 -7.04 -24.43 12.13
C GLU A 184 -6.90 -24.06 13.60
N GLU A 185 -5.68 -23.88 14.10
CA GLU A 185 -5.43 -23.43 15.48
C GLU A 185 -5.90 -22.00 15.71
N PHE A 186 -5.61 -21.11 14.75
CA PHE A 186 -6.09 -19.73 14.79
C PHE A 186 -7.62 -19.67 14.86
N LYS A 187 -8.31 -20.43 13.99
CA LYS A 187 -9.77 -20.50 13.95
C LYS A 187 -10.33 -21.01 15.28
N LYS A 188 -9.78 -22.07 15.86
CA LYS A 188 -10.18 -22.58 17.18
C LYS A 188 -10.04 -21.54 18.30
N LEU A 189 -8.93 -20.79 18.30
CA LEU A 189 -8.70 -19.72 19.29
C LEU A 189 -9.71 -18.57 19.12
N LEU A 190 -10.01 -18.19 17.89
CA LEU A 190 -10.99 -17.14 17.59
C LEU A 190 -12.41 -17.57 18.02
N GLU A 191 -12.81 -18.78 17.65
CA GLU A 191 -14.12 -19.36 17.99
C GLU A 191 -14.31 -19.59 19.50
N SER A 192 -13.23 -19.74 20.26
CA SER A 192 -13.29 -19.86 21.73
C SER A 192 -13.87 -18.61 22.41
N GLY A 193 -13.86 -17.46 21.72
CA GLY A 193 -14.26 -16.16 22.27
C GLY A 193 -13.28 -15.58 23.31
N GLN A 194 -12.28 -16.34 23.77
CA GLN A 194 -11.29 -15.91 24.77
C GLN A 194 -10.15 -15.10 24.17
N PHE A 195 -10.03 -15.08 22.84
CA PHE A 195 -8.96 -14.38 22.13
C PHE A 195 -9.56 -13.42 21.09
N TYR A 196 -8.78 -12.43 20.70
CA TYR A 196 -9.07 -11.56 19.57
C TYR A 196 -7.79 -11.35 18.75
N PRO A 197 -7.92 -11.17 17.42
CA PRO A 197 -6.77 -10.89 16.59
C PRO A 197 -6.33 -9.43 16.76
N GLU A 198 -5.03 -9.23 16.94
CA GLU A 198 -4.33 -7.95 16.82
C GLU A 198 -3.50 -7.98 15.54
N PHE A 199 -3.60 -6.90 14.79
CA PHE A 199 -2.97 -6.76 13.49
C PHE A 199 -1.75 -5.85 13.60
N THR A 200 -0.66 -6.24 12.95
CA THR A 200 0.59 -5.47 12.94
C THR A 200 0.87 -4.91 11.55
N PHE A 201 1.88 -4.06 11.44
CA PHE A 201 2.46 -3.61 10.17
C PHE A 201 3.26 -4.71 9.45
N SER A 202 2.68 -5.89 9.35
CA SER A 202 3.21 -7.06 8.66
C SER A 202 2.05 -7.96 8.24
N ASP A 203 2.35 -9.03 7.51
CA ASP A 203 1.41 -10.11 7.24
C ASP A 203 1.10 -10.95 8.48
N THR A 204 1.47 -10.51 9.69
CA THR A 204 1.28 -11.24 10.94
C THR A 204 -0.03 -10.86 11.62
N VAL A 205 -0.76 -11.87 12.09
CA VAL A 205 -1.94 -11.71 12.94
C VAL A 205 -1.65 -12.35 14.29
N LYS A 206 -1.60 -11.55 15.35
CA LYS A 206 -1.34 -12.02 16.72
C LYS A 206 -2.64 -12.30 17.44
N MET A 207 -2.78 -13.48 18.04
CA MET A 207 -3.90 -13.80 18.90
C MET A 207 -3.64 -13.31 20.32
N ILE A 208 -4.40 -12.31 20.75
CA ILE A 208 -4.33 -11.70 22.07
C ILE A 208 -5.43 -12.26 22.95
N ARG A 209 -5.07 -12.66 24.17
CA ARG A 209 -6.04 -13.15 25.15
C ARG A 209 -6.86 -11.98 25.68
N ARG A 210 -8.19 -12.12 25.69
CA ARG A 210 -9.08 -11.18 26.39
C ARG A 210 -8.80 -11.25 27.89
N LYS A 211 -8.66 -10.08 28.52
CA LYS A 211 -8.53 -9.96 29.97
C LYS A 211 -9.86 -10.20 30.65
#